data_AF-A0A947WPI8-F1
#
_entry.id   AF-A0A947WPI8-F1
#
_cell.length_a   1.000
_cell.length_b   1.000
_cell.length_c   1.000
_cell.angle_alpha   90.00
_cell.angle_beta   90.00
_cell.angle_gamma   90.00
#
_symmetry.space_group_name_H-M   'P 1'
#
loop_
_entity.id
_entity.type
_entity.pdbx_description
1 polymer ?
#
loop_
_entity_poly.entity_id
_entity_poly.type
_entity_poly.pdbx_seq_one_letter_code
_entity_poly.pdbx_strand_id
1 'polypeptide(L)'
;MPESKAYFNYRKSQFWPHAKVVRIVKMKFILIPFYLLYPLAIISVVYLLLNFIFSLNLSFLPFTIPFSNSYSGIASIIISLGLFLLSLHIYYKGAVEQPTPKIVPSQIEKLVEEGKEINLADYCSVAALLTLSAAISRSNTKDKNLVEAQELYKSLSSEERGEFVIRRLGFERKDFLAEVEKVYTSKEQQFKTVVNLDILLELALRVASIEQHPKIFVSDVLAALSQTEPFFKEFLFDRNIKFEDILNIVYWQTTNEVYEAEKKFDPDRLKLTGGVGKDWAMGYALALSKFSQDMTEAVARLQTPIHLIGRRQETESMEKILVRATHHNVMLVGDPGVGKSTIVLNFARRVLFGETFPALANRKIMRVNVDYLLAGATSSGEIVDRLNAVLSDAVKAGNIILYIENVHSLFGGGGAKVGSIDASDILIPYLENPELFFITTTNLSDFHQSIETKSGIVEKFEKIDVKEPDQS
;
A
#
# COMPACT_ATOMS: atom_id res chain seq x y z
N MET A 1 -38.37 18.02 -24.59
CA MET A 1 -37.38 17.65 -23.56
C MET A 1 -37.67 18.54 -22.37
N PRO A 2 -37.89 18.02 -21.15
CA PRO A 2 -38.06 18.89 -20.00
C PRO A 2 -36.78 19.72 -19.86
N GLU A 3 -36.92 21.04 -19.74
CA GLU A 3 -35.80 21.95 -19.51
C GLU A 3 -35.05 21.48 -18.25
N SER A 4 -33.73 21.24 -18.37
CA SER A 4 -32.89 20.94 -17.22
C SER A 4 -32.98 22.11 -16.25
N LYS A 5 -33.53 21.86 -15.06
CA LYS A 5 -33.69 22.88 -14.01
C LYS A 5 -32.44 23.04 -13.16
N ALA A 6 -31.48 22.13 -13.31
CA ALA A 6 -30.14 22.26 -12.75
C ALA A 6 -29.22 22.90 -13.81
N TYR A 7 -28.40 23.87 -13.40
CA TYR A 7 -27.44 24.52 -14.29
C TYR A 7 -26.04 24.54 -13.67
N PHE A 8 -25.02 24.57 -14.52
CA PHE A 8 -23.63 24.65 -14.11
C PHE A 8 -23.07 26.05 -14.35
N ASN A 9 -22.74 26.76 -13.28
CA ASN A 9 -21.99 28.01 -13.38
C ASN A 9 -20.78 28.02 -12.45
N TYR A 10 -19.63 27.67 -13.01
CA TYR A 10 -18.37 27.59 -12.26
C TYR A 10 -17.93 28.93 -11.64
N ARG A 11 -18.28 30.09 -12.23
CA ARG A 11 -17.85 31.41 -11.73
C ARG A 11 -18.70 31.91 -10.57
N LYS A 12 -19.97 31.50 -10.53
CA LYS A 12 -20.92 31.86 -9.47
C LYS A 12 -20.84 30.92 -8.27
N SER A 13 -20.01 29.88 -8.32
CA SER A 13 -19.90 28.90 -7.25
C SER A 13 -19.24 29.45 -5.99
N GLN A 14 -19.75 29.04 -4.83
CA GLN A 14 -19.16 29.29 -3.50
C GLN A 14 -17.75 28.68 -3.36
N PHE A 15 -17.43 27.65 -4.15
CA PHE A 15 -16.13 26.98 -4.13
C PHE A 15 -15.13 27.55 -5.15
N TRP A 16 -15.55 28.48 -6.02
CA TRP A 16 -14.66 29.12 -6.99
C TRP A 16 -13.47 29.87 -6.35
N PRO A 17 -13.63 30.63 -5.25
CA PRO A 17 -12.49 31.24 -4.56
C PRO A 17 -11.47 30.20 -4.08
N HIS A 18 -11.94 29.06 -3.56
CA HIS A 18 -11.10 27.95 -3.11
C HIS A 18 -10.35 27.31 -4.28
N ALA A 19 -11.04 27.03 -5.40
CA ALA A 19 -10.41 26.52 -6.63
C ALA A 19 -9.34 27.47 -7.18
N LYS A 20 -9.58 28.79 -7.13
CA LYS A 20 -8.60 29.80 -7.55
C LYS A 20 -7.35 29.77 -6.67
N VAL A 21 -7.52 29.62 -5.36
CA VAL A 21 -6.40 29.47 -4.42
C VAL A 21 -5.62 28.19 -4.71
N VAL A 22 -6.28 27.05 -4.90
CA VAL A 22 -5.61 25.77 -5.24
C VAL A 22 -4.83 25.86 -6.55
N ARG A 23 -5.38 26.56 -7.56
CA ARG A 23 -4.70 26.75 -8.85
C ARG A 23 -3.43 27.60 -8.74
N ILE A 24 -3.42 28.60 -7.85
CA ILE A 24 -2.29 29.51 -7.63
C ILE A 24 -1.26 28.87 -6.70
N VAL A 25 -1.73 28.32 -5.59
CA VAL A 25 -0.92 27.67 -4.57
C VAL A 25 -0.73 26.22 -4.99
N LYS A 26 0.23 25.95 -5.89
CA LYS A 26 0.65 24.56 -6.12
C LYS A 26 1.14 23.99 -4.80
N MET A 27 0.53 22.90 -4.34
CA MET A 27 0.83 22.20 -3.07
C MET A 27 2.33 22.03 -2.80
N LYS A 28 3.14 21.88 -3.86
CA LYS A 28 4.62 21.83 -3.81
C LYS A 28 5.26 23.02 -3.06
N PHE A 29 4.70 24.23 -3.16
CA PHE A 29 5.23 25.42 -2.46
C PHE A 29 5.06 25.37 -0.94
N ILE A 30 4.06 24.64 -0.43
CA ILE A 30 3.83 24.47 1.01
C ILE A 30 4.52 23.19 1.51
N LEU A 31 4.51 22.12 0.70
CA LEU A 31 5.09 20.81 1.07
C LEU A 31 6.61 20.82 1.17
N ILE A 32 7.31 21.47 0.23
CA ILE A 32 8.79 21.49 0.22
C ILE A 32 9.35 22.13 1.51
N PRO A 33 8.93 23.33 1.93
CA PRO A 33 9.42 23.91 3.18
C PRO A 33 8.94 23.10 4.40
N PHE A 34 7.74 22.52 4.37
CA PHE A 34 7.27 21.65 5.46
C PHE A 34 8.16 20.42 5.63
N TYR A 35 8.43 19.64 4.58
CA TYR A 35 9.27 18.45 4.67
C TYR A 35 10.72 18.76 5.03
N LEU A 36 11.22 19.93 4.65
CA LEU A 36 12.57 20.35 4.99
C LEU A 36 12.68 20.82 6.44
N LEU A 37 11.66 21.53 6.96
CA LEU A 37 11.64 22.07 8.33
C LEU A 37 11.15 21.06 9.38
N TYR A 38 10.34 20.09 9.01
CA TYR A 38 9.82 19.06 9.91
C TYR A 38 10.91 18.28 10.68
N PRO A 39 11.96 17.73 10.03
CA PRO A 39 13.03 17.04 10.77
C PRO A 39 13.82 18.00 11.68
N LEU A 40 14.03 19.25 11.23
CA LEU A 40 14.67 20.29 12.04
C LEU A 40 13.83 20.65 13.28
N ALA A 41 12.51 20.68 13.16
CA ALA A 41 11.60 20.89 14.29
C ALA A 41 11.67 19.72 15.29
N ILE A 42 11.72 18.46 14.81
CA ILE A 42 11.90 17.29 15.69
C ILE A 42 13.21 17.38 16.45
N ILE A 43 14.32 17.65 15.75
CA ILE A 43 15.65 17.80 16.37
C ILE A 43 15.64 18.93 17.40
N SER A 44 14.95 20.04 17.11
CA SER A 44 14.80 21.17 18.02
C SER A 44 13.98 20.83 19.27
N VAL A 45 12.91 20.03 19.14
CA VAL A 45 12.13 19.52 20.29
C VAL A 45 13.00 18.61 21.16
N VAL A 46 13.74 17.69 20.56
CA VAL A 46 14.67 16.79 21.28
C VAL A 46 15.74 17.60 22.01
N TYR A 47 16.29 18.63 21.39
CA TYR A 47 17.24 19.55 22.03
C TYR A 47 16.66 20.25 23.25
N LEU A 48 15.43 20.77 23.17
CA LEU A 48 14.76 21.41 24.31
C LEU A 48 14.42 20.41 25.42
N LEU A 49 13.98 19.19 25.07
CA LEU A 49 13.72 18.12 26.04
C LEU A 49 15.01 17.69 26.76
N LEU A 50 16.11 17.53 26.04
CA LEU A 50 17.41 17.24 26.65
C LEU A 50 17.84 18.36 27.58
N ASN A 51 17.75 19.63 27.15
CA ASN A 51 18.06 20.78 28.00
C ASN A 51 17.17 20.82 29.26
N PHE A 52 15.88 20.53 29.12
CA PHE A 52 14.96 20.43 30.26
C PHE A 52 15.36 19.30 31.24
N ILE A 53 15.71 18.11 30.74
CA ILE A 53 16.18 16.98 31.56
C ILE A 53 17.51 17.31 32.25
N PHE A 54 18.44 17.96 31.56
CA PHE A 54 19.72 18.40 32.13
C PHE A 54 19.53 19.50 33.20
N SER A 55 18.60 20.43 32.99
CA SER A 55 18.30 21.50 33.97
C SER A 55 17.57 20.99 35.21
N LEU A 56 16.84 19.88 35.11
CA LEU A 56 16.27 19.14 36.25
C LEU A 56 17.33 18.46 37.14
N ASN A 57 18.63 18.55 36.79
CA ASN A 57 19.74 18.18 37.66
C ASN A 57 19.68 16.72 38.16
N LEU A 58 19.49 15.76 37.24
CA LEU A 58 19.85 14.36 37.49
C LEU A 58 21.37 14.27 37.66
N SER A 59 21.84 14.39 38.90
CA SER A 59 23.21 14.69 39.32
C SER A 59 24.22 13.56 39.06
N PHE A 60 23.93 12.62 38.16
CA PHE A 60 24.64 11.35 38.00
C PHE A 60 25.43 11.20 36.69
N LEU A 61 25.39 12.17 35.76
CA LEU A 61 26.12 12.08 34.49
C LEU A 61 27.19 13.18 34.36
N PRO A 62 28.46 12.83 34.03
CA PRO A 62 29.59 13.77 34.01
C PRO A 62 29.68 14.63 32.74
N PHE A 63 28.64 14.66 31.90
CA PHE A 63 28.62 15.41 30.64
C PHE A 63 27.85 16.72 30.81
N THR A 64 28.57 17.84 30.97
CA THR A 64 27.99 19.19 30.84
C THR A 64 28.05 19.62 29.38
N ILE A 65 26.98 19.39 28.61
CA ILE A 65 26.85 20.01 27.29
C ILE A 65 26.54 21.51 27.52
N PRO A 66 27.31 22.46 26.96
CA PRO A 66 27.03 23.87 27.11
C PRO A 66 25.80 24.26 26.29
N PHE A 67 24.62 24.22 26.90
CA PHE A 67 23.39 24.73 26.31
C PHE A 67 23.39 26.25 26.41
N SER A 68 23.63 26.95 25.28
CA SER A 68 23.53 28.41 25.25
C SER A 68 22.07 28.84 25.10
N ASN A 69 21.67 29.93 25.78
CA ASN A 69 20.33 30.52 25.66
C ASN A 69 19.99 30.95 24.21
N SER A 70 21.01 31.19 23.39
CA SER A 70 20.85 31.55 21.98
C SER A 70 20.34 30.38 21.14
N TYR A 71 20.84 29.16 21.38
CA TYR A 71 20.41 27.97 20.64
C TYR A 71 19.00 27.52 21.04
N SER A 72 18.60 27.68 22.31
CA SER A 72 17.21 27.45 22.72
C SER A 72 16.24 28.44 22.08
N GLY A 73 16.65 29.69 21.89
CA GLY A 73 15.87 30.70 21.16
C GLY A 73 15.64 30.28 19.71
N ILE A 74 16.70 29.88 19.00
CA ILE A 74 16.60 29.40 17.61
C ILE A 74 15.73 28.14 17.51
N ALA A 75 15.89 27.17 18.44
CA ALA A 75 15.07 25.97 18.49
C ALA A 75 13.57 26.28 18.65
N SER A 76 13.22 27.23 19.52
CA SER A 76 11.82 27.65 19.72
C SER A 76 11.20 28.28 18.46
N ILE A 77 11.98 29.07 17.71
CA ILE A 77 11.55 29.68 16.45
C ILE A 77 11.30 28.60 15.39
N ILE A 78 12.21 27.62 15.27
CA ILE A 78 12.08 26.52 14.31
C ILE A 78 10.84 25.67 14.61
N ILE A 79 10.58 25.37 15.89
CA ILE A 79 9.38 24.63 16.31
C ILE A 79 8.11 25.42 16.00
N SER A 80 8.07 26.71 16.35
CA SER A 80 6.93 27.58 16.08
C SER A 80 6.64 27.68 14.57
N LEU A 81 7.70 27.78 13.76
CA LEU A 81 7.59 27.82 12.30
C LEU A 81 7.09 26.48 11.74
N GLY A 82 7.60 25.36 12.27
CA GLY A 82 7.16 24.01 11.90
C GLY A 82 5.68 23.76 12.21
N LEU A 83 5.23 24.14 13.42
CA LEU A 83 3.82 24.06 13.83
C LEU A 83 2.93 24.99 13.00
N PHE A 84 3.39 26.20 12.69
CA PHE A 84 2.67 27.11 11.80
C PHE A 84 2.48 26.48 10.41
N LEU A 85 3.54 25.93 9.81
CA LEU A 85 3.45 25.26 8.51
C LEU A 85 2.56 24.00 8.57
N LEU A 86 2.60 23.24 9.66
CA LEU A 86 1.69 22.11 9.88
C LEU A 86 0.23 22.58 9.92
N SER A 87 -0.05 23.64 10.68
CA SER A 87 -1.41 24.19 10.77
C SER A 87 -1.90 24.74 9.43
N LEU A 88 -1.02 25.40 8.68
CA LEU A 88 -1.28 25.87 7.32
C LEU A 88 -1.57 24.70 6.38
N HIS A 89 -0.82 23.60 6.51
CA HIS A 89 -1.03 22.39 5.72
C HIS A 89 -2.39 21.73 6.03
N ILE A 90 -2.73 21.58 7.31
CA ILE A 90 -4.02 21.02 7.74
C ILE A 90 -5.16 21.92 7.26
N TYR A 91 -5.04 23.24 7.42
CA TYR A 91 -6.02 24.20 6.94
C TYR A 91 -6.19 24.13 5.43
N TYR A 92 -5.10 24.09 4.67
CA TYR A 92 -5.15 23.99 3.22
C TYR A 92 -5.83 22.70 2.77
N LYS A 93 -5.45 21.55 3.34
CA LYS A 93 -6.00 20.24 2.97
C LYS A 93 -7.47 20.09 3.36
N GLY A 94 -7.86 20.59 4.54
CA GLY A 94 -9.23 20.48 5.03
C GLY A 94 -10.16 21.53 4.43
N ALA A 95 -9.84 22.82 4.63
CA ALA A 95 -10.74 23.91 4.31
C ALA A 95 -10.69 24.34 2.83
N VAL A 96 -9.53 24.22 2.18
CA VAL A 96 -9.33 24.73 0.81
C VAL A 96 -9.51 23.64 -0.25
N GLU A 97 -8.96 22.45 -0.02
CA GLU A 97 -9.02 21.34 -0.97
C GLU A 97 -10.32 20.51 -0.83
N GLN A 98 -10.87 20.42 0.39
CA GLN A 98 -12.06 19.61 0.67
C GLN A 98 -13.19 20.37 1.41
N PRO A 99 -13.63 21.57 0.95
CA PRO A 99 -14.72 22.31 1.60
C PRO A 99 -16.01 21.48 1.62
N THR A 100 -16.54 21.14 2.80
CA THR A 100 -17.74 20.30 2.93
C THR A 100 -18.98 21.08 2.50
N PRO A 101 -19.79 20.58 1.56
CA PRO A 101 -21.07 21.21 1.26
C PRO A 101 -22.00 21.04 2.47
N LYS A 102 -22.88 22.02 2.66
CA LYS A 102 -23.87 22.01 3.75
C LYS A 102 -24.98 20.97 3.54
N ILE A 103 -25.11 20.44 2.32
CA ILE A 103 -26.18 19.55 1.88
C ILE A 103 -25.55 18.41 1.08
N VAL A 104 -25.99 17.18 1.35
CA VAL A 104 -25.50 15.96 0.69
C VAL A 104 -26.18 15.80 -0.70
N PRO A 105 -25.48 15.29 -1.73
CA PRO A 105 -26.04 14.96 -3.05
C PRO A 105 -27.42 14.32 -3.07
N SER A 106 -27.69 13.38 -2.15
CA SER A 106 -28.99 12.69 -2.03
C SER A 106 -30.18 13.58 -1.63
N GLN A 107 -29.92 14.70 -0.95
CA GLN A 107 -30.94 15.70 -0.64
C GLN A 107 -31.14 16.67 -1.82
N ILE A 108 -30.14 16.84 -2.66
CA ILE A 108 -30.17 17.78 -3.79
C ILE A 108 -30.90 17.14 -4.97
N GLU A 109 -30.71 15.85 -5.21
CA GLU A 109 -31.48 15.11 -6.21
C GLU A 109 -32.98 15.31 -6.01
N LYS A 110 -33.46 15.18 -4.76
CA LYS A 110 -34.86 15.46 -4.39
C LYS A 110 -35.28 16.90 -4.66
N LEU A 111 -34.40 17.88 -4.41
CA LEU A 111 -34.70 19.29 -4.65
C LEU A 111 -34.72 19.65 -6.15
N VAL A 112 -33.93 18.94 -6.97
CA VAL A 112 -33.93 19.05 -8.43
C VAL A 112 -35.22 18.43 -8.99
N GLU A 113 -35.66 17.29 -8.45
CA GLU A 113 -36.95 16.66 -8.77
C GLU A 113 -38.16 17.54 -8.39
N GLU A 114 -38.08 18.27 -7.26
CA GLU A 114 -39.05 19.28 -6.84
C GLU A 114 -39.07 20.54 -7.73
N GLY A 115 -38.13 20.67 -8.67
CA GLY A 115 -38.11 21.71 -9.69
C GLY A 115 -37.49 23.04 -9.26
N LYS A 116 -36.60 23.05 -8.26
CA LYS A 116 -35.83 24.24 -7.87
C LYS A 116 -34.60 24.42 -8.78
N GLU A 117 -34.32 25.67 -9.14
CA GLU A 117 -33.09 26.01 -9.86
C GLU A 117 -31.87 25.94 -8.94
N ILE A 118 -30.94 25.05 -9.25
CA ILE A 118 -29.77 24.77 -8.40
C ILE A 118 -28.50 24.80 -9.24
N ASN A 119 -27.48 25.50 -8.73
CA ASN A 119 -26.14 25.51 -9.30
C ASN A 119 -25.36 24.26 -8.87
N LEU A 120 -25.17 23.29 -9.78
CA LEU A 120 -24.49 22.02 -9.47
C LEU A 120 -23.00 22.20 -9.15
N ALA A 121 -22.41 23.33 -9.55
CA ALA A 121 -21.02 23.65 -9.22
C ALA A 121 -20.77 23.74 -7.70
N ASP A 122 -21.79 24.11 -6.92
CA ASP A 122 -21.70 24.23 -5.45
C ASP A 122 -21.66 22.90 -4.71
N TYR A 123 -21.74 21.78 -5.43
CA TYR A 123 -21.73 20.43 -4.87
C TYR A 123 -20.66 19.55 -5.51
N CYS A 124 -19.93 20.09 -6.48
CA CYS A 124 -18.74 19.48 -7.04
C CYS A 124 -17.57 19.61 -6.08
N SER A 125 -16.75 18.57 -6.00
CA SER A 125 -15.42 18.66 -5.38
C SER A 125 -14.56 19.73 -6.07
N VAL A 126 -13.62 20.33 -5.34
CA VAL A 126 -12.70 21.35 -5.90
C VAL A 126 -11.87 20.75 -7.05
N ALA A 127 -11.47 19.49 -6.94
CA ALA A 127 -10.81 18.75 -8.01
C ALA A 127 -11.71 18.64 -9.26
N ALA A 128 -12.97 18.22 -9.12
CA ALA A 128 -13.93 18.16 -10.23
C ALA A 128 -14.18 19.54 -10.87
N LEU A 129 -14.28 20.61 -10.06
CA LEU A 129 -14.42 21.97 -10.60
C LEU A 129 -13.19 22.40 -11.39
N LEU A 130 -11.99 22.09 -10.89
CA LEU A 130 -10.74 22.42 -11.58
C LEU A 130 -10.59 21.65 -12.89
N THR A 131 -10.89 20.35 -12.90
CA THR A 131 -10.83 19.53 -14.13
C THR A 131 -11.85 20.00 -15.15
N LEU A 132 -13.10 20.22 -14.76
CA LEU A 132 -14.13 20.74 -15.67
C LEU A 132 -13.76 22.14 -16.18
N SER A 133 -13.26 23.03 -15.32
CA SER A 133 -12.83 24.37 -15.74
C SER A 133 -11.64 24.33 -16.71
N ALA A 134 -10.73 23.37 -16.55
CA ALA A 134 -9.60 23.16 -17.43
C ALA A 134 -10.07 22.67 -18.82
N ALA A 135 -11.01 21.72 -18.85
CA ALA A 135 -11.62 21.25 -20.09
C ALA A 135 -12.37 22.37 -20.82
N ILE A 136 -13.21 23.15 -20.12
CA ILE A 136 -13.92 24.31 -20.70
C ILE A 136 -12.94 25.32 -21.28
N SER A 137 -11.82 25.58 -20.60
CA SER A 137 -10.84 26.57 -21.06
C SER A 137 -10.05 26.15 -22.31
N ARG A 138 -9.95 24.83 -22.56
CA ARG A 138 -9.25 24.27 -23.73
C ARG A 138 -10.19 24.04 -24.91
N SER A 139 -11.49 23.95 -24.67
CA SER A 139 -12.48 23.78 -25.72
C SER A 139 -12.73 25.09 -26.47
N ASN A 140 -12.95 24.98 -27.79
CA ASN A 140 -13.19 26.13 -28.68
C ASN A 140 -14.69 26.46 -28.84
N THR A 141 -15.52 26.18 -27.83
CA THR A 141 -16.96 26.43 -27.86
C THR A 141 -17.31 27.87 -27.46
N LYS A 142 -18.29 28.48 -28.14
CA LYS A 142 -18.79 29.83 -27.81
C LYS A 142 -19.63 29.84 -26.53
N ASP A 143 -20.37 28.75 -26.31
CA ASP A 143 -21.14 28.50 -25.09
C ASP A 143 -20.27 27.75 -24.08
N LYS A 144 -20.24 28.23 -22.84
CA LYS A 144 -19.42 27.67 -21.76
C LYS A 144 -20.06 26.45 -21.10
N ASN A 145 -21.33 26.17 -21.37
CA ASN A 145 -22.02 24.97 -20.90
C ASN A 145 -21.78 23.78 -21.84
N LEU A 146 -21.22 24.03 -23.01
CA LEU A 146 -20.91 23.06 -24.04
C LEU A 146 -19.41 22.83 -24.11
N VAL A 147 -18.96 21.58 -24.00
CA VAL A 147 -17.52 21.24 -24.00
C VAL A 147 -17.24 20.09 -24.96
N GLU A 148 -16.16 20.17 -25.71
CA GLU A 148 -15.70 19.06 -26.55
C GLU A 148 -15.30 17.85 -25.70
N ALA A 149 -15.86 16.68 -26.00
CA ALA A 149 -15.65 15.46 -25.23
C ALA A 149 -14.16 15.07 -25.09
N GLN A 150 -13.36 15.28 -26.14
CA GLN A 150 -11.91 15.04 -26.12
C GLN A 150 -11.19 15.78 -24.98
N GLU A 151 -11.55 17.05 -24.74
CA GLU A 151 -10.93 17.85 -23.69
C GLU A 151 -11.40 17.43 -22.29
N LEU A 152 -12.63 16.92 -22.18
CA LEU A 152 -13.12 16.28 -20.94
C LEU A 152 -12.34 15.01 -20.62
N TYR A 153 -12.15 14.10 -21.58
CA TYR A 153 -11.36 12.88 -21.35
C TYR A 153 -9.93 13.21 -20.89
N LYS A 154 -9.25 14.12 -21.60
CA LYS A 154 -7.89 14.56 -21.23
C LYS A 154 -7.84 15.13 -19.81
N SER A 155 -8.83 15.92 -19.42
CA SER A 155 -8.81 16.57 -18.11
C SER A 155 -9.22 15.62 -16.97
N LEU A 156 -10.23 14.79 -17.17
CA LEU A 156 -10.71 13.84 -16.17
C LEU A 156 -9.68 12.73 -15.96
N SER A 157 -9.08 12.20 -17.03
CA SER A 157 -8.03 11.18 -16.93
C SER A 157 -6.75 11.68 -16.27
N SER A 158 -6.53 13.01 -16.23
CA SER A 158 -5.33 13.62 -15.65
C SER A 158 -5.40 13.79 -14.13
N GLU A 159 -6.58 13.65 -13.55
CA GLU A 159 -6.81 13.77 -12.12
C GLU A 159 -6.75 12.38 -11.46
N GLU A 160 -6.32 12.33 -10.19
CA GLU A 160 -6.00 11.08 -9.49
C GLU A 160 -7.18 10.09 -9.46
N ARG A 161 -8.40 10.57 -9.20
CA ARG A 161 -9.57 9.71 -9.15
C ARG A 161 -9.99 9.23 -10.53
N GLY A 162 -9.93 10.09 -11.54
CA GLY A 162 -10.22 9.70 -12.92
C GLY A 162 -9.20 8.69 -13.47
N GLU A 163 -7.90 8.91 -13.22
CA GLU A 163 -6.83 7.96 -13.59
C GLU A 163 -7.01 6.61 -12.88
N PHE A 164 -7.39 6.63 -11.61
CA PHE A 164 -7.66 5.43 -10.83
C PHE A 164 -8.74 4.56 -11.48
N VAL A 165 -9.87 5.14 -11.90
CA VAL A 165 -10.97 4.42 -12.55
C VAL A 165 -10.49 3.82 -13.88
N ILE A 166 -9.82 4.59 -14.73
CA ILE A 166 -9.30 4.13 -16.03
C ILE A 166 -8.34 2.93 -15.84
N ARG A 167 -7.44 3.02 -14.86
CA ARG A 167 -6.52 1.93 -14.54
C ARG A 167 -7.22 0.67 -14.06
N ARG A 168 -8.30 0.82 -13.29
CA ARG A 168 -9.10 -0.33 -12.81
C ARG A 168 -9.95 -0.97 -13.89
N LEU A 169 -10.32 -0.22 -14.93
CA LEU A 169 -10.91 -0.77 -16.15
C LEU A 169 -9.91 -1.56 -17.01
N GLY A 170 -8.62 -1.56 -16.64
CA GLY A 170 -7.57 -2.32 -17.31
C GLY A 170 -6.75 -1.52 -18.32
N PHE A 171 -6.85 -0.18 -18.31
CA PHE A 171 -6.15 0.67 -19.28
C PHE A 171 -5.11 1.56 -18.63
N GLU A 172 -3.97 1.72 -19.28
CA GLU A 172 -3.09 2.83 -18.93
C GLU A 172 -3.64 4.15 -19.50
N ARG A 173 -3.43 5.24 -18.77
CA ARG A 173 -3.86 6.59 -19.20
C ARG A 173 -3.39 6.95 -20.60
N LYS A 174 -2.17 6.54 -20.97
CA LYS A 174 -1.57 6.85 -22.27
C LYS A 174 -2.30 6.14 -23.40
N ASP A 175 -2.61 4.87 -23.21
CA ASP A 175 -3.28 4.04 -24.21
C ASP A 175 -4.72 4.53 -24.43
N PHE A 176 -5.42 4.82 -23.32
CA PHE A 176 -6.76 5.40 -23.37
C PHE A 176 -6.79 6.73 -24.14
N LEU A 177 -5.85 7.64 -23.87
CA LEU A 177 -5.77 8.92 -24.58
C LEU A 177 -5.38 8.76 -26.05
N ALA A 178 -4.53 7.78 -26.38
CA ALA A 178 -4.19 7.49 -27.77
C ALA A 178 -5.40 6.99 -28.56
N GLU A 179 -6.28 6.20 -27.95
CA GLU A 179 -7.54 5.77 -28.57
C GLU A 179 -8.52 6.94 -28.76
N VAL A 180 -8.66 7.79 -27.74
CA VAL A 180 -9.44 9.04 -27.86
C VAL A 180 -8.87 9.91 -28.99
N GLU A 181 -7.55 10.09 -29.08
CA GLU A 181 -6.96 10.89 -30.15
C GLU A 181 -7.18 10.29 -31.53
N LYS A 182 -7.11 8.96 -31.68
CA LYS A 182 -7.39 8.29 -32.96
C LYS A 182 -8.81 8.55 -33.43
N VAL A 183 -9.81 8.41 -32.56
CA VAL A 183 -11.22 8.59 -32.92
C VAL A 183 -11.55 10.05 -33.25
N TYR A 184 -10.99 11.01 -32.50
CA TYR A 184 -11.32 12.42 -32.70
C TYR A 184 -10.42 13.13 -33.76
N THR A 185 -9.30 12.52 -34.18
CA THR A 185 -8.41 13.05 -35.24
C THR A 185 -8.71 12.45 -36.61
N SER A 186 -9.26 11.24 -36.68
CA SER A 186 -9.68 10.64 -37.94
C SER A 186 -10.86 11.44 -38.52
N LYS A 187 -10.78 11.79 -39.81
CA LYS A 187 -11.63 12.78 -40.52
C LYS A 187 -13.11 12.39 -40.69
N GLU A 188 -13.65 11.46 -39.91
CA GLU A 188 -15.08 11.16 -39.92
C GLU A 188 -15.79 12.11 -38.95
N GLN A 189 -16.51 13.08 -39.50
CA GLN A 189 -17.23 14.15 -38.80
C GLN A 189 -18.32 13.67 -37.81
N GLN A 190 -18.47 12.37 -37.58
CA GLN A 190 -19.53 11.80 -36.73
C GLN A 190 -19.28 11.98 -35.22
N PHE A 191 -18.04 12.17 -34.78
CA PHE A 191 -17.69 12.23 -33.34
C PHE A 191 -17.15 13.57 -32.85
N LYS A 192 -17.46 14.70 -33.52
CA LYS A 192 -17.25 16.01 -32.88
C LYS A 192 -18.38 16.26 -31.87
N THR A 193 -18.46 15.40 -30.85
CA THR A 193 -19.50 15.43 -29.83
C THR A 193 -19.19 16.56 -28.86
N VAL A 194 -20.20 17.42 -28.72
CA VAL A 194 -20.21 18.50 -27.76
C VAL A 194 -21.08 18.05 -26.61
N VAL A 195 -20.48 17.93 -25.44
CA VAL A 195 -21.14 17.47 -24.22
C VAL A 195 -21.81 18.67 -23.55
N ASN A 196 -23.09 18.51 -23.19
CA ASN A 196 -23.78 19.47 -22.34
C ASN A 196 -23.46 19.17 -20.87
N LEU A 197 -22.76 20.10 -20.21
CA LEU A 197 -22.35 19.96 -18.82
C LEU A 197 -23.52 19.91 -17.84
N ASP A 198 -24.65 20.56 -18.15
CA ASP A 198 -25.82 20.57 -17.28
C ASP A 198 -26.40 19.16 -17.16
N ILE A 199 -26.57 18.48 -18.29
CA ILE A 199 -27.05 17.09 -18.37
C ILE A 199 -26.03 16.13 -17.74
N LEU A 200 -24.74 16.32 -18.05
CA LEU A 200 -23.68 15.46 -17.53
C LEU A 200 -23.60 15.52 -16.01
N LEU A 201 -23.68 16.71 -15.43
CA LEU A 201 -23.60 16.89 -13.99
C LEU A 201 -24.87 16.48 -13.26
N GLU A 202 -26.03 16.58 -13.91
CA GLU A 202 -27.26 15.99 -13.36
C GLU A 202 -27.12 14.48 -13.23
N LEU A 203 -26.57 13.80 -14.25
CA LEU A 203 -26.31 12.36 -14.17
C LEU A 203 -25.22 12.02 -13.14
N ALA A 204 -24.16 12.83 -13.06
CA ALA A 204 -23.12 12.66 -12.05
C ALA A 204 -23.66 12.85 -10.62
N LEU A 205 -24.64 13.74 -10.43
CA LEU A 205 -25.35 13.91 -9.15
C LEU A 205 -26.11 12.63 -8.77
N ARG A 206 -26.78 11.98 -9.72
CA ARG A 206 -27.48 10.69 -9.48
C ARG A 206 -26.50 9.59 -9.09
N VAL A 207 -25.37 9.48 -9.80
CA VAL A 207 -24.29 8.53 -9.44
C VAL A 207 -23.77 8.80 -8.03
N ALA A 208 -23.46 10.05 -7.70
CA ALA A 208 -23.01 10.45 -6.37
C ALA A 208 -24.07 10.17 -5.29
N SER A 209 -25.35 10.27 -5.60
CA SER A 209 -26.45 9.97 -4.68
C SER A 209 -26.57 8.47 -4.40
N ILE A 210 -26.50 7.63 -5.44
CA ILE A 210 -26.53 6.16 -5.35
C ILE A 210 -25.38 5.67 -4.47
N GLU A 211 -24.17 6.17 -4.72
CA GLU A 211 -22.96 5.78 -4.00
C GLU A 211 -22.80 6.50 -2.64
N GLN A 212 -23.79 7.32 -2.25
CA GLN A 212 -23.79 8.09 -1.00
C GLN A 212 -22.56 9.00 -0.83
N HIS A 213 -22.03 9.51 -1.93
CA HIS A 213 -20.90 10.42 -1.89
C HIS A 213 -21.28 11.75 -1.25
N PRO A 214 -20.39 12.36 -0.44
CA PRO A 214 -20.65 13.67 0.15
C PRO A 214 -20.65 14.80 -0.87
N LYS A 215 -20.08 14.60 -2.06
CA LYS A 215 -19.90 15.58 -3.15
C LYS A 215 -19.85 14.85 -4.49
N ILE A 216 -20.03 15.59 -5.58
CA ILE A 216 -19.76 15.07 -6.92
C ILE A 216 -18.24 15.05 -7.16
N PHE A 217 -17.69 13.86 -7.30
CA PHE A 217 -16.28 13.62 -7.58
C PHE A 217 -16.00 13.45 -9.08
N VAL A 218 -14.72 13.50 -9.45
CA VAL A 218 -14.27 13.25 -10.83
C VAL A 218 -14.67 11.86 -11.32
N SER A 219 -14.62 10.86 -10.42
CA SER A 219 -15.10 9.50 -10.66
C SER A 219 -16.56 9.46 -11.10
N ASP A 220 -17.41 10.28 -10.48
CA ASP A 220 -18.86 10.30 -10.72
C ASP A 220 -19.17 10.97 -12.07
N VAL A 221 -18.41 12.02 -12.40
CA VAL A 221 -18.47 12.68 -13.71
C VAL A 221 -17.99 11.73 -14.82
N LEU A 222 -16.94 10.95 -14.56
CA LEU A 222 -16.44 9.95 -15.52
C LEU A 222 -17.45 8.80 -15.72
N ALA A 223 -18.09 8.34 -14.64
CA ALA A 223 -19.18 7.38 -14.73
C ALA A 223 -20.36 7.94 -15.53
N ALA A 224 -20.76 9.19 -15.28
CA ALA A 224 -21.81 9.85 -16.06
C ALA A 224 -21.46 9.96 -17.56
N LEU A 225 -20.20 10.25 -17.89
CA LEU A 225 -19.73 10.28 -19.29
C LEU A 225 -19.92 8.94 -20.00
N SER A 226 -19.78 7.81 -19.30
CA SER A 226 -19.97 6.49 -19.91
C SER A 226 -21.40 6.25 -20.41
N GLN A 227 -22.38 7.00 -19.89
CA GLN A 227 -23.76 6.93 -20.32
C GLN A 227 -24.10 7.99 -21.38
N THR A 228 -23.52 9.18 -21.28
CA THR A 228 -23.86 10.31 -22.18
C THR A 228 -23.12 10.27 -23.49
N GLU A 229 -21.84 9.87 -23.49
CA GLU A 229 -20.97 9.99 -24.65
C GLU A 229 -20.93 8.70 -25.49
N PRO A 230 -21.27 8.76 -26.80
CA PRO A 230 -21.30 7.59 -27.68
C PRO A 230 -19.98 6.84 -27.75
N PHE A 231 -18.86 7.57 -27.92
CA PHE A 231 -17.53 6.96 -28.00
C PHE A 231 -17.21 6.11 -26.76
N PHE A 232 -17.47 6.64 -25.56
CA PHE A 232 -17.09 5.92 -24.35
C PHE A 232 -18.00 4.71 -24.13
N LYS A 233 -19.28 4.84 -24.48
CA LYS A 233 -20.22 3.71 -24.47
C LYS A 233 -19.80 2.59 -25.42
N GLU A 234 -19.40 2.92 -26.65
CA GLU A 234 -18.88 1.96 -27.64
C GLU A 234 -17.56 1.34 -27.17
N PHE A 235 -16.62 2.17 -26.69
CA PHE A 235 -15.33 1.74 -26.15
C PHE A 235 -15.46 0.69 -25.04
N LEU A 236 -16.45 0.86 -24.15
CA LEU A 236 -16.75 -0.07 -23.06
C LEU A 236 -17.47 -1.33 -23.58
N PHE A 237 -18.43 -1.15 -24.50
CA PHE A 237 -19.19 -2.25 -25.09
C PHE A 237 -18.29 -3.24 -25.84
N ASP A 238 -17.37 -2.75 -26.66
CA ASP A 238 -16.40 -3.57 -27.41
C ASP A 238 -15.54 -4.46 -26.51
N ARG A 239 -15.40 -4.06 -25.24
CA ARG A 239 -14.58 -4.73 -24.23
C ARG A 239 -15.40 -5.49 -23.20
N ASN A 240 -16.72 -5.60 -23.43
CA ASN A 240 -17.66 -6.28 -22.56
C ASN A 240 -17.66 -5.72 -21.11
N ILE A 241 -17.42 -4.42 -20.98
CA ILE A 241 -17.47 -3.71 -19.70
C ILE A 241 -18.84 -3.07 -19.56
N LYS A 242 -19.53 -3.34 -18.47
CA LYS A 242 -20.86 -2.78 -18.20
C LYS A 242 -20.77 -1.52 -17.36
N PHE A 243 -21.85 -0.75 -17.36
CA PHE A 243 -21.95 0.44 -16.51
C PHE A 243 -21.85 0.09 -15.02
N GLU A 244 -22.43 -1.05 -14.61
CA GLU A 244 -22.35 -1.54 -13.24
C GLU A 244 -20.90 -1.81 -12.79
N ASP A 245 -20.02 -2.23 -13.71
CA ASP A 245 -18.61 -2.45 -13.40
C ASP A 245 -17.90 -1.13 -13.06
N ILE A 246 -18.24 -0.04 -13.75
CA ILE A 246 -17.73 1.30 -13.44
C ILE A 246 -18.24 1.75 -12.08
N LEU A 247 -19.54 1.58 -11.80
CA LEU A 247 -20.11 1.92 -10.49
C LEU A 247 -19.41 1.15 -9.36
N ASN A 248 -19.18 -0.15 -9.53
CA ASN A 248 -18.45 -0.96 -8.55
C ASN A 248 -17.03 -0.45 -8.30
N ILE A 249 -16.33 0.04 -9.34
CA ILE A 249 -15.00 0.65 -9.20
C ILE A 249 -15.07 1.96 -8.42
N VAL A 250 -16.07 2.80 -8.72
CA VAL A 250 -16.30 4.08 -8.04
C VAL A 250 -16.64 3.85 -6.56
N TYR A 251 -17.53 2.91 -6.27
CA TYR A 251 -17.85 2.45 -4.92
C TYR A 251 -16.60 1.97 -4.17
N TRP A 252 -15.79 1.12 -4.81
CA TRP A 252 -14.56 0.57 -4.23
C TRP A 252 -13.53 1.66 -3.93
N GLN A 253 -13.42 2.66 -4.80
CA GLN A 253 -12.54 3.81 -4.60
C GLN A 253 -12.92 4.57 -3.32
N THR A 254 -14.20 4.91 -3.16
CA THR A 254 -14.70 5.63 -1.99
C THR A 254 -14.56 4.81 -0.71
N THR A 255 -14.91 3.52 -0.78
CA THR A 255 -14.79 2.60 0.38
C THR A 255 -13.34 2.50 0.84
N ASN A 256 -12.39 2.42 -0.09
CA ASN A 256 -10.97 2.37 0.29
C ASN A 256 -10.43 3.68 0.84
N GLU A 257 -10.90 4.83 0.36
CA GLU A 257 -10.49 6.11 0.93
C GLU A 257 -10.96 6.24 2.39
N VAL A 258 -12.20 5.83 2.68
CA VAL A 258 -12.74 5.78 4.05
C VAL A 258 -11.95 4.76 4.88
N TYR A 259 -11.73 3.56 4.34
CA TYR A 259 -10.99 2.50 5.00
C TYR A 259 -9.53 2.90 5.28
N GLU A 260 -8.84 3.62 4.39
CA GLU A 260 -7.48 4.14 4.65
C GLU A 260 -7.47 5.36 5.59
N ALA A 261 -8.53 6.17 5.61
CA ALA A 261 -8.65 7.31 6.53
C ALA A 261 -8.89 6.86 7.97
N GLU A 262 -9.78 5.90 8.20
CA GLU A 262 -10.05 5.30 9.51
C GLU A 262 -8.83 4.55 10.06
N LYS A 263 -8.04 3.94 9.18
CA LYS A 263 -6.85 3.16 9.54
C LYS A 263 -5.61 3.94 9.94
N LYS A 264 -5.56 5.27 9.74
CA LYS A 264 -4.37 6.07 10.11
C LYS A 264 -4.08 6.07 11.60
N PHE A 265 -5.09 5.81 12.43
CA PHE A 265 -4.99 5.77 13.88
C PHE A 265 -5.53 4.48 14.50
N ASP A 266 -5.70 3.43 13.70
CA ASP A 266 -6.12 2.11 14.19
C ASP A 266 -5.01 1.52 15.10
N PRO A 267 -5.30 1.28 16.40
CA PRO A 267 -4.33 0.75 17.35
C PRO A 267 -3.69 -0.57 16.90
N ASP A 268 -4.43 -1.41 16.17
CA ASP A 268 -3.91 -2.71 15.73
C ASP A 268 -2.97 -2.57 14.53
N ARG A 269 -3.12 -1.52 13.71
CA ARG A 269 -2.17 -1.18 12.63
C ARG A 269 -0.92 -0.45 13.14
N LEU A 270 -1.02 0.37 14.18
CA LEU A 270 0.16 0.98 14.81
C LEU A 270 1.09 -0.08 15.46
N LYS A 271 0.52 -1.20 15.91
CA LYS A 271 1.30 -2.39 16.32
C LYS A 271 1.96 -3.07 15.12
N LEU A 272 1.27 -3.15 13.97
CA LEU A 272 1.78 -3.76 12.73
C LEU A 272 2.97 -3.02 12.10
N THR A 273 3.12 -1.71 12.32
CA THR A 273 4.22 -0.94 11.72
C THR A 273 5.60 -1.26 12.31
N GLY A 274 5.67 -2.02 13.41
CA GLY A 274 6.92 -2.34 14.09
C GLY A 274 7.61 -1.11 14.68
N GLY A 275 8.62 -1.32 15.53
CA GLY A 275 9.40 -0.23 16.12
C GLY A 275 10.20 0.57 15.08
N VAL A 276 10.35 1.88 15.28
CA VAL A 276 11.22 2.75 14.48
C VAL A 276 12.65 2.20 14.55
N GLY A 277 13.15 1.66 13.43
CA GLY A 277 14.50 1.07 13.32
C GLY A 277 14.57 -0.39 12.86
N LYS A 278 13.43 -1.11 12.78
CA LYS A 278 13.40 -2.52 12.31
C LYS A 278 14.00 -2.69 10.91
N ASP A 279 13.75 -1.74 10.02
CA ASP A 279 14.29 -1.75 8.64
C ASP A 279 15.72 -1.22 8.54
N TRP A 280 16.17 -0.42 9.50
CA TRP A 280 17.52 0.15 9.50
C TRP A 280 18.58 -0.84 10.03
N ALA A 281 18.16 -1.83 10.82
CA ALA A 281 19.04 -2.87 11.35
C ALA A 281 19.55 -3.88 10.31
N MET A 282 18.90 -4.00 9.14
CA MET A 282 19.21 -5.06 8.18
C MET A 282 20.53 -4.85 7.42
N GLY A 283 21.12 -3.66 7.48
CA GLY A 283 22.25 -3.30 6.61
C GLY A 283 21.92 -3.47 5.11
N TYR A 284 22.92 -3.33 4.23
CA TYR A 284 22.76 -3.67 2.81
C TYR A 284 22.88 -5.20 2.63
N ALA A 285 21.79 -5.94 2.85
CA ALA A 285 21.72 -7.39 2.61
C ALA A 285 21.21 -7.68 1.18
N LEU A 286 22.10 -7.53 0.19
CA LEU A 286 21.77 -7.59 -1.23
C LEU A 286 21.39 -9.02 -1.69
N ALA A 287 22.09 -10.05 -1.22
CA ALA A 287 21.82 -11.42 -1.65
C ALA A 287 20.51 -11.91 -1.04
N LEU A 288 20.32 -11.66 0.26
CA LEU A 288 19.09 -12.00 0.96
C LEU A 288 17.87 -11.33 0.31
N SER A 289 17.90 -10.02 0.07
CA SER A 289 16.77 -9.31 -0.57
C SER A 289 16.47 -9.79 -2.00
N LYS A 290 17.47 -10.28 -2.73
CA LYS A 290 17.31 -10.80 -4.09
C LYS A 290 16.74 -12.22 -4.15
N PHE A 291 17.16 -13.09 -3.24
CA PHE A 291 16.85 -14.53 -3.28
C PHE A 291 15.83 -14.98 -2.22
N SER A 292 15.30 -14.06 -1.43
CA SER A 292 14.29 -14.36 -0.41
C SER A 292 13.12 -13.37 -0.44
N GLN A 293 12.01 -13.77 0.17
CA GLN A 293 10.80 -12.99 0.32
C GLN A 293 10.52 -12.74 1.80
N ASP A 294 10.28 -11.49 2.19
CA ASP A 294 9.87 -11.16 3.56
C ASP A 294 8.41 -11.59 3.78
N MET A 295 8.23 -12.65 4.56
CA MET A 295 6.90 -13.16 4.91
C MET A 295 6.20 -12.25 5.92
N THR A 296 6.96 -11.59 6.79
CA THR A 296 6.45 -10.61 7.75
C THR A 296 5.81 -9.44 7.01
N GLU A 297 6.49 -8.94 5.97
CA GLU A 297 5.96 -7.88 5.10
C GLU A 297 4.76 -8.37 4.28
N ALA A 298 4.81 -9.59 3.74
CA ALA A 298 3.69 -10.18 3.02
C ALA A 298 2.43 -10.23 3.90
N VAL A 299 2.55 -10.63 5.17
CA VAL A 299 1.45 -10.64 6.14
C VAL A 299 0.99 -9.20 6.47
N ALA A 300 1.91 -8.26 6.64
CA ALA A 300 1.59 -6.85 6.90
C ALA A 300 0.76 -6.22 5.76
N ARG A 301 1.03 -6.62 4.51
CA ARG A 301 0.31 -6.15 3.31
C ARG A 301 -1.04 -6.85 3.12
N LEU A 302 -1.13 -8.15 3.38
CA LEU A 302 -2.34 -8.93 3.14
C LEU A 302 -3.50 -8.53 4.07
N GLN A 303 -3.23 -8.18 5.33
CA GLN A 303 -4.21 -7.67 6.32
C GLN A 303 -5.48 -8.53 6.54
N THR A 304 -5.60 -9.68 5.87
CA THR A 304 -6.68 -10.64 6.04
C THR A 304 -6.43 -11.49 7.27
N PRO A 305 -7.45 -11.75 8.12
CA PRO A 305 -7.33 -12.72 9.19
C PRO A 305 -6.99 -14.10 8.59
N ILE A 306 -5.79 -14.59 8.89
CA ILE A 306 -5.42 -15.98 8.57
C ILE A 306 -6.21 -16.87 9.53
N HIS A 307 -7.32 -17.44 9.05
CA HIS A 307 -8.11 -18.41 9.79
C HIS A 307 -7.37 -19.74 9.85
N LEU A 308 -6.68 -20.01 10.96
CA LEU A 308 -6.18 -21.33 11.30
C LEU A 308 -7.06 -21.93 12.40
N ILE A 309 -7.91 -22.85 12.00
CA ILE A 309 -8.64 -23.71 12.93
C ILE A 309 -7.73 -24.92 13.22
N GLY A 310 -7.54 -25.25 14.49
CA GLY A 310 -6.87 -26.48 14.92
C GLY A 310 -5.33 -26.51 14.91
N ARG A 311 -4.62 -25.42 14.59
CA ARG A 311 -3.14 -25.43 14.43
C ARG A 311 -2.32 -24.63 15.43
N ARG A 312 -2.89 -24.36 16.60
CA ARG A 312 -2.21 -23.54 17.62
C ARG A 312 -1.06 -24.29 18.28
N GLN A 313 -1.20 -25.60 18.48
CA GLN A 313 -0.20 -26.40 19.19
C GLN A 313 1.12 -26.46 18.44
N GLU A 314 1.09 -26.59 17.11
CA GLU A 314 2.28 -26.62 16.27
C GLU A 314 2.98 -25.26 16.26
N THR A 315 2.22 -24.17 16.14
CA THR A 315 2.78 -22.81 16.22
C THR A 315 3.41 -22.53 17.58
N GLU A 316 2.74 -22.88 18.68
CA GLU A 316 3.29 -22.72 20.04
C GLU A 316 4.51 -23.60 20.29
N SER A 317 4.54 -24.82 19.75
CA SER A 317 5.69 -25.73 19.87
C SER A 317 6.89 -25.18 19.10
N MET A 318 6.67 -24.69 17.88
CA MET A 318 7.69 -24.03 17.07
C MET A 318 8.29 -22.82 17.80
N GLU A 319 7.45 -21.95 18.38
CA GLU A 319 7.91 -20.81 19.17
C GLU A 319 8.77 -21.21 20.37
N LYS A 320 8.35 -22.25 21.12
CA LYS A 320 9.09 -22.74 22.28
C LYS A 320 10.46 -23.31 21.90
N ILE A 321 10.56 -23.98 20.75
CA ILE A 321 11.81 -24.52 20.24
C ILE A 321 12.76 -23.39 19.82
N LEU A 322 12.25 -22.41 19.07
CA LEU A 322 13.06 -21.29 18.56
C LEU A 322 13.68 -20.42 19.67
N VAL A 323 13.19 -20.47 20.91
CA VAL A 323 13.74 -19.69 22.05
C VAL A 323 14.84 -20.46 22.81
N ARG A 324 15.07 -21.73 22.51
CA ARG A 324 16.10 -22.54 23.19
C ARG A 324 17.49 -22.01 22.87
N ALA A 325 18.43 -22.24 23.79
CA ALA A 325 19.83 -21.85 23.60
C ALA A 325 20.60 -22.79 22.65
N THR A 326 20.12 -24.04 22.51
CA THR A 326 20.69 -25.08 21.63
C THR A 326 19.56 -25.87 20.97
N HIS A 327 19.85 -26.45 19.80
CA HIS A 327 18.86 -27.20 18.99
C HIS A 327 17.56 -26.40 18.76
N HIS A 328 17.72 -25.12 18.42
CA HIS A 328 16.62 -24.17 18.25
C HIS A 328 16.03 -24.14 16.83
N ASN A 329 16.57 -24.92 15.90
CA ASN A 329 16.03 -24.99 14.54
C ASN A 329 14.84 -25.94 14.47
N VAL A 330 13.82 -25.56 13.70
CA VAL A 330 12.56 -26.30 13.60
C VAL A 330 12.42 -26.94 12.22
N MET A 331 11.98 -28.20 12.20
CA MET A 331 11.56 -28.89 10.99
C MET A 331 10.12 -29.38 11.10
N LEU A 332 9.25 -28.81 10.27
CA LEU A 332 7.86 -29.23 10.12
C LEU A 332 7.79 -30.38 9.11
N VAL A 333 7.41 -31.57 9.60
CA VAL A 333 7.31 -32.80 8.79
C VAL A 333 5.85 -33.22 8.69
N GLY A 334 5.36 -33.50 7.49
CA GLY A 334 3.98 -33.96 7.28
C GLY A 334 3.69 -34.17 5.79
N ASP A 335 2.50 -34.63 5.44
CA ASP A 335 2.17 -34.91 4.04
C ASP A 335 2.03 -33.62 3.18
N PRO A 336 2.11 -33.69 1.85
CA PRO A 336 1.82 -32.55 0.98
C PRO A 336 0.40 -32.03 1.18
N GLY A 337 0.20 -30.70 1.14
CA GLY A 337 -1.14 -30.12 1.26
C GLY A 337 -1.67 -29.97 2.69
N VAL A 338 -1.03 -30.56 3.70
CA VAL A 338 -1.40 -30.39 5.11
C VAL A 338 -1.08 -29.00 5.68
N GLY A 339 -0.99 -27.93 4.88
CA GLY A 339 -0.88 -26.55 5.37
C GLY A 339 0.37 -26.16 6.17
N LYS A 340 1.51 -26.84 5.96
CA LYS A 340 2.78 -26.54 6.66
C LYS A 340 3.20 -25.06 6.52
N SER A 341 3.11 -24.49 5.33
CA SER A 341 3.38 -23.07 5.08
C SER A 341 2.41 -22.13 5.82
N THR A 342 1.16 -22.55 6.03
CA THR A 342 0.16 -21.77 6.76
C THR A 342 0.53 -21.61 8.24
N ILE A 343 1.18 -22.63 8.84
CA ILE A 343 1.70 -22.56 10.22
C ILE A 343 2.79 -21.49 10.32
N VAL A 344 3.73 -21.47 9.37
CA VAL A 344 4.81 -20.46 9.31
C VAL A 344 4.25 -19.07 9.06
N LEU A 345 3.25 -18.94 8.19
CA LEU A 345 2.56 -17.68 7.92
C LEU A 345 1.85 -17.13 9.19
N ASN A 346 1.24 -18.01 9.99
CA ASN A 346 0.68 -17.62 11.29
C ASN A 346 1.76 -17.13 12.25
N PHE A 347 2.87 -17.84 12.31
CA PHE A 347 3.99 -17.42 13.14
C PHE A 347 4.55 -16.07 12.70
N ALA A 348 4.69 -15.82 11.39
CA ALA A 348 5.07 -14.50 10.85
C ALA A 348 4.11 -13.40 11.32
N ARG A 349 2.80 -13.70 11.33
CA ARG A 349 1.78 -12.80 11.87
C ARG A 349 2.01 -12.53 13.37
N ARG A 350 2.20 -13.56 14.19
CA ARG A 350 2.42 -13.41 15.64
C ARG A 350 3.70 -12.64 15.95
N VAL A 351 4.78 -12.90 15.22
CA VAL A 351 6.05 -12.13 15.29
C VAL A 351 5.83 -10.66 14.95
N LEU A 352 5.00 -10.37 13.96
CA LEU A 352 4.67 -9.01 13.54
C LEU A 352 3.86 -8.25 14.61
N PHE A 353 2.87 -8.90 15.23
CA PHE A 353 2.06 -8.31 16.30
C PHE A 353 2.74 -8.28 17.68
N GLY A 354 3.90 -8.94 17.82
CA GLY A 354 4.56 -9.10 19.12
C GLY A 354 3.83 -10.09 20.05
N GLU A 355 2.94 -10.92 19.52
CA GLU A 355 2.21 -11.98 20.25
C GLU A 355 3.05 -13.27 20.40
N THR A 356 4.37 -13.10 20.53
CA THR A 356 5.35 -14.19 20.63
C THR A 356 6.35 -13.89 21.73
N PHE A 357 7.31 -14.78 21.97
CA PHE A 357 8.34 -14.55 22.98
C PHE A 357 9.19 -13.30 22.65
N PRO A 358 9.65 -12.52 23.64
CA PRO A 358 10.42 -11.29 23.41
C PRO A 358 11.68 -11.48 22.55
N ALA A 359 12.31 -12.66 22.61
CA ALA A 359 13.48 -13.00 21.80
C ALA A 359 13.19 -13.18 20.30
N LEU A 360 11.95 -13.53 19.96
CA LEU A 360 11.46 -13.72 18.58
C LEU A 360 10.71 -12.48 18.06
N ALA A 361 10.18 -11.67 18.97
CA ALA A 361 9.54 -10.41 18.64
C ALA A 361 10.49 -9.50 17.84
N ASN A 362 9.95 -8.73 16.92
CA ASN A 362 10.69 -7.81 16.05
C ASN A 362 11.70 -8.45 15.08
N ARG A 363 11.77 -9.78 14.97
CA ARG A 363 12.51 -10.44 13.89
C ARG A 363 11.77 -10.36 12.56
N LYS A 364 12.48 -10.62 11.47
CA LYS A 364 11.91 -10.78 10.11
C LYS A 364 11.97 -12.25 9.71
N ILE A 365 10.86 -12.77 9.20
CA ILE A 365 10.82 -14.13 8.63
C ILE A 365 11.08 -14.04 7.14
N MET A 366 12.23 -14.55 6.70
CA MET A 366 12.71 -14.46 5.33
C MET A 366 12.62 -15.84 4.68
N ARG A 367 11.71 -15.98 3.70
CA ARG A 367 11.55 -17.22 2.94
C ARG A 367 12.57 -17.26 1.81
N VAL A 368 13.51 -18.20 1.87
CA VAL A 368 14.46 -18.44 0.78
C VAL A 368 13.73 -19.12 -0.38
N ASN A 369 13.86 -18.56 -1.58
CA ASN A 369 13.29 -19.14 -2.79
C ASN A 369 14.37 -19.91 -3.55
N VAL A 370 14.30 -21.25 -3.51
CA VAL A 370 15.23 -22.13 -4.22
C VAL A 370 15.17 -21.89 -5.73
N ASP A 371 14.00 -21.61 -6.30
CA ASP A 371 13.85 -21.35 -7.73
C ASP A 371 14.64 -20.11 -8.17
N TYR A 372 14.72 -19.09 -7.31
CA TYR A 372 15.51 -17.88 -7.58
C TYR A 372 17.02 -18.13 -7.48
N LEU A 373 17.44 -19.05 -6.61
CA LEU A 373 18.83 -19.47 -6.54
C LEU A 373 19.23 -20.22 -7.82
N LEU A 374 18.35 -21.08 -8.35
CA LEU A 374 18.53 -21.84 -9.58
C LEU A 374 18.49 -20.95 -10.85
N ALA A 375 17.67 -19.90 -10.84
CA ALA A 375 17.47 -19.04 -11.99
C ALA A 375 18.78 -18.40 -12.48
N GLY A 376 19.18 -18.73 -13.72
CA GLY A 376 20.39 -18.20 -14.35
C GLY A 376 21.69 -18.65 -13.68
N ALA A 377 21.69 -19.77 -12.96
CA ALA A 377 22.92 -20.43 -12.53
C ALA A 377 23.35 -21.46 -13.59
N THR A 378 24.62 -21.43 -13.96
CA THR A 378 25.17 -22.32 -15.00
C THR A 378 25.78 -23.59 -14.38
N SER A 379 26.12 -23.53 -13.10
CA SER A 379 26.76 -24.62 -12.36
C SER A 379 26.15 -24.80 -10.96
N SER A 380 26.23 -26.03 -10.42
CA SER A 380 25.85 -26.33 -9.04
C SER A 380 26.66 -25.53 -8.01
N GLY A 381 27.92 -25.19 -8.34
CA GLY A 381 28.79 -24.37 -7.50
C GLY A 381 28.29 -22.94 -7.34
N GLU A 382 27.80 -22.31 -8.42
CA GLU A 382 27.22 -20.95 -8.33
C GLU A 382 25.99 -20.89 -7.42
N ILE A 383 25.20 -21.97 -7.39
CA ILE A 383 23.99 -22.04 -6.56
C ILE A 383 24.38 -22.15 -5.09
N VAL A 384 25.41 -22.95 -4.80
CA VAL A 384 26.07 -23.05 -3.51
C VAL A 384 26.61 -21.70 -3.04
N ASP A 385 27.31 -20.96 -3.91
CA ASP A 385 27.86 -19.64 -3.58
C ASP A 385 26.76 -18.62 -3.28
N ARG A 386 25.66 -18.65 -4.05
CA ARG A 386 24.48 -17.80 -3.81
C ARG A 386 23.82 -18.12 -2.48
N LEU A 387 23.64 -19.41 -2.17
CA LEU A 387 23.09 -19.83 -0.88
C LEU A 387 23.98 -19.37 0.27
N ASN A 388 25.30 -19.55 0.15
CA ASN A 388 26.26 -19.08 1.15
C ASN A 388 26.19 -17.55 1.34
N ALA A 389 26.03 -16.78 0.26
CA ALA A 389 25.83 -15.33 0.35
C ALA A 389 24.54 -14.96 1.09
N VAL A 390 23.43 -15.66 0.84
CA VAL A 390 22.16 -15.44 1.55
C VAL A 390 22.29 -15.75 3.04
N LEU A 391 22.96 -16.86 3.40
CA LEU A 391 23.19 -17.24 4.79
C LEU A 391 24.11 -16.23 5.51
N SER A 392 25.17 -15.78 4.85
CA SER A 392 26.08 -14.75 5.38
C SER A 392 25.37 -13.42 5.62
N ASP A 393 24.55 -12.97 4.68
CA ASP A 393 23.73 -11.77 4.83
C ASP A 393 22.72 -11.90 5.98
N ALA A 394 22.14 -13.09 6.15
CA ALA A 394 21.21 -13.36 7.24
C ALA A 394 21.86 -13.26 8.62
N VAL A 395 23.07 -13.79 8.77
CA VAL A 395 23.87 -13.65 10.01
C VAL A 395 24.21 -12.19 10.28
N LYS A 396 24.69 -11.45 9.27
CA LYS A 396 25.07 -10.03 9.42
C LYS A 396 23.90 -9.15 9.86
N ALA A 397 22.68 -9.45 9.41
CA ALA A 397 21.48 -8.70 9.80
C ALA A 397 21.07 -8.96 11.25
N GLY A 398 21.35 -10.14 11.81
CA GLY A 398 21.15 -10.49 13.23
C GLY A 398 19.69 -10.61 13.71
N ASN A 399 18.72 -10.11 12.96
CA ASN A 399 17.29 -10.09 13.31
C ASN A 399 16.43 -10.96 12.40
N ILE A 400 17.00 -12.03 11.83
CA ILE A 400 16.35 -12.85 10.79
C ILE A 400 16.04 -14.26 11.28
N ILE A 401 14.87 -14.76 10.88
CA ILE A 401 14.49 -16.16 10.92
C ILE A 401 14.39 -16.62 9.47
N LEU A 402 15.20 -17.60 9.07
CA LEU A 402 15.20 -18.15 7.73
C LEU A 402 14.14 -19.24 7.62
N TYR A 403 13.31 -19.14 6.58
CA TYR A 403 12.34 -20.15 6.22
C TYR A 403 12.72 -20.81 4.90
N ILE A 404 12.90 -22.12 4.90
CA ILE A 404 13.20 -22.91 3.69
C ILE A 404 12.08 -23.92 3.47
N GLU A 405 11.40 -23.80 2.34
CA GLU A 405 10.42 -24.80 1.90
C GLU A 405 11.11 -25.98 1.23
N ASN A 406 10.58 -27.18 1.47
CA ASN A 406 11.06 -28.43 0.84
C ASN A 406 12.58 -28.61 1.00
N VAL A 407 13.09 -28.51 2.23
CA VAL A 407 14.53 -28.47 2.51
C VAL A 407 15.30 -29.69 1.97
N HIS A 408 14.63 -30.83 1.77
CA HIS A 408 15.20 -32.02 1.12
C HIS A 408 15.79 -31.73 -0.27
N SER A 409 15.30 -30.72 -0.98
CA SER A 409 15.83 -30.29 -2.29
C SER A 409 17.28 -29.78 -2.20
N LEU A 410 17.71 -29.31 -1.02
CA LEU A 410 19.07 -28.84 -0.76
C LEU A 410 20.04 -29.96 -0.35
N PHE A 411 19.53 -31.17 -0.10
CA PHE A 411 20.31 -32.29 0.43
C PHE A 411 20.46 -33.46 -0.55
N GLY A 412 20.09 -33.26 -1.83
CA GLY A 412 20.21 -34.27 -2.89
C GLY A 412 19.12 -35.34 -2.87
N GLY A 413 17.98 -35.07 -2.25
CA GLY A 413 16.90 -36.02 -2.02
C GLY A 413 15.73 -35.92 -2.99
N GLY A 414 15.68 -36.79 -3.99
CA GLY A 414 14.55 -36.92 -4.92
C GLY A 414 15.03 -37.15 -6.35
N GLY A 415 14.71 -38.33 -6.90
CA GLY A 415 15.27 -38.85 -8.15
C GLY A 415 15.50 -37.82 -9.25
N ALA A 416 16.77 -37.70 -9.67
CA ALA A 416 17.25 -37.13 -10.93
C ALA A 416 16.35 -36.05 -11.55
N LYS A 417 16.16 -34.92 -10.86
CA LYS A 417 15.79 -33.66 -11.51
C LYS A 417 17.04 -32.78 -11.61
N VAL A 418 17.19 -32.14 -12.77
CA VAL A 418 18.24 -31.15 -13.05
C VAL A 418 18.24 -30.12 -11.92
N GLY A 419 19.34 -30.03 -11.16
CA GLY A 419 19.47 -29.09 -10.03
C GLY A 419 19.58 -29.72 -8.63
N SER A 420 19.76 -31.04 -8.50
CA SER A 420 20.10 -31.65 -7.20
C SER A 420 21.47 -31.16 -6.72
N ILE A 421 21.50 -30.37 -5.65
CA ILE A 421 22.71 -29.85 -5.03
C ILE A 421 22.82 -30.48 -3.66
N ASP A 422 24.04 -30.84 -3.26
CA ASP A 422 24.33 -31.16 -1.87
C ASP A 422 24.92 -29.93 -1.18
N ALA A 423 24.07 -29.20 -0.46
CA ALA A 423 24.45 -28.03 0.33
C ALA A 423 24.64 -28.34 1.81
N SER A 424 24.70 -29.64 2.18
CA SER A 424 24.80 -30.09 3.58
C SER A 424 25.99 -29.45 4.30
N ASP A 425 27.18 -29.52 3.70
CA ASP A 425 28.43 -29.03 4.30
C ASP A 425 28.42 -27.52 4.56
N ILE A 426 27.69 -26.77 3.73
CA ILE A 426 27.58 -25.32 3.86
C ILE A 426 26.56 -24.96 4.93
N LEU A 427 25.47 -25.72 5.07
CA LEU A 427 24.40 -25.42 6.03
C LEU A 427 24.78 -25.71 7.48
N ILE A 428 25.56 -26.76 7.75
CA ILE A 428 25.96 -27.17 9.11
C ILE A 428 26.50 -26.01 9.96
N PRO A 429 27.52 -25.22 9.53
CA PRO A 429 28.04 -24.14 10.36
C PRO A 429 27.01 -23.04 10.66
N TYR A 430 26.05 -22.82 9.77
CA TYR A 430 24.98 -21.85 10.00
C TYR A 430 23.89 -22.38 10.93
N LEU A 431 23.60 -23.68 10.89
CA LEU A 431 22.64 -24.34 11.78
C LEU A 431 23.13 -24.37 13.24
N GLU A 432 24.45 -24.34 13.45
CA GLU A 432 25.06 -24.27 14.78
C GLU A 432 25.13 -22.85 15.34
N ASN A 433 24.84 -21.83 14.52
CA ASN A 433 24.91 -20.44 14.96
C ASN A 433 23.72 -20.10 15.89
N PRO A 434 23.96 -19.65 17.14
CA PRO A 434 22.90 -19.35 18.10
C PRO A 434 22.08 -18.09 17.75
N GLU A 435 22.60 -17.23 16.86
CA GLU A 435 21.93 -15.98 16.47
C GLU A 435 21.05 -16.14 15.23
N LEU A 436 21.16 -17.27 14.51
CA LEU A 436 20.41 -17.56 13.30
C LEU A 436 19.40 -18.69 13.53
N PHE A 437 18.14 -18.42 13.21
CA PHE A 437 17.04 -19.35 13.41
C PHE A 437 16.57 -19.92 12.09
N PHE A 438 16.39 -21.24 12.01
CA PHE A 438 15.84 -21.90 10.84
C PHE A 438 14.47 -22.51 11.12
N ILE A 439 13.55 -22.27 10.20
CA ILE A 439 12.29 -22.99 10.08
C ILE A 439 12.34 -23.70 8.73
N THR A 440 12.12 -25.01 8.72
CA THR A 440 12.14 -25.80 7.50
C THR A 440 10.88 -26.63 7.37
N THR A 441 10.50 -26.96 6.14
CA THR A 441 9.39 -27.88 5.88
C THR A 441 9.86 -28.99 4.95
N THR A 442 9.33 -30.19 5.17
CA THR A 442 9.56 -31.34 4.28
C THR A 442 8.37 -32.30 4.30
N ASN A 443 8.31 -33.18 3.32
CA ASN A 443 7.36 -34.28 3.33
C ASN A 443 7.90 -35.47 4.13
N LEU A 444 6.99 -36.32 4.61
CA LEU A 444 7.34 -37.48 5.43
C LEU A 444 8.22 -38.48 4.66
N SER A 445 7.89 -38.77 3.38
CA SER A 445 8.70 -39.63 2.52
C SER A 445 10.12 -39.09 2.30
N ASP A 446 10.22 -37.80 2.00
CA ASP A 446 11.49 -37.15 1.66
C ASP A 446 12.40 -37.00 2.89
N PHE A 447 11.78 -36.82 4.07
CA PHE A 447 12.47 -36.84 5.36
C PHE A 447 13.19 -38.17 5.58
N HIS A 448 12.47 -39.30 5.49
CA HIS A 448 13.06 -40.63 5.69
C HIS A 448 14.13 -40.96 4.65
N GLN A 449 13.92 -40.59 3.39
CA GLN A 449 14.87 -40.92 2.31
C GLN A 449 16.18 -40.11 2.38
N SER A 450 16.08 -38.82 2.71
CA SER A 450 17.14 -37.86 2.36
C SER A 450 17.71 -37.09 3.54
N ILE A 451 16.93 -36.95 4.61
CA ILE A 451 17.31 -36.16 5.80
C ILE A 451 17.70 -37.10 6.93
N GLU A 452 16.86 -38.09 7.26
CA GLU A 452 17.08 -39.04 8.35
C GLU A 452 18.39 -39.83 8.21
N THR A 453 18.82 -40.08 6.97
CA THR A 453 20.08 -40.77 6.66
C THR A 453 21.33 -39.93 6.97
N LYS A 454 21.20 -38.61 7.16
CA LYS A 454 22.29 -37.66 7.44
C LYS A 454 22.24 -37.21 8.90
N SER A 455 22.88 -37.97 9.79
CA SER A 455 22.89 -37.71 11.26
C SER A 455 23.30 -36.28 11.62
N GLY A 456 24.33 -35.73 10.97
CA GLY A 456 24.84 -34.38 11.25
C GLY A 456 23.84 -33.24 10.97
N ILE A 457 22.78 -33.48 10.20
CA ILE A 457 21.73 -32.48 9.91
C ILE A 457 20.53 -32.71 10.82
N VAL A 458 20.08 -33.97 10.94
CA VAL A 458 18.89 -34.33 11.75
C VAL A 458 19.05 -33.86 13.19
N GLU A 459 20.23 -34.04 13.77
CA GLU A 459 20.54 -33.63 15.15
C GLU A 459 20.46 -32.10 15.36
N LYS A 460 20.49 -31.31 14.29
CA LYS A 460 20.40 -29.84 14.36
C LYS A 460 18.98 -29.32 14.34
N PHE A 461 18.00 -30.16 14.00
CA PHE A 461 16.60 -29.80 13.91
C PHE A 461 15.75 -30.54 14.93
N GLU A 462 14.84 -29.80 15.55
CA GLU A 462 13.73 -30.37 16.29
C GLU A 462 12.55 -30.62 15.36
N LYS A 463 12.10 -31.87 15.33
CA LYS A 463 11.01 -32.33 14.46
C LYS A 463 9.66 -32.00 15.10
N ILE A 464 8.77 -31.39 14.32
CA ILE A 464 7.36 -31.21 14.65
C ILE A 464 6.53 -31.93 13.58
N ASP A 465 5.80 -32.94 13.99
CA ASP A 465 4.89 -33.67 13.10
C ASP A 465 3.59 -32.88 12.88
N VAL A 466 3.29 -32.57 11.63
CA VAL A 466 2.08 -31.87 11.18
C VAL A 466 1.17 -32.89 10.52
N LYS A 467 0.06 -33.19 11.20
CA LYS A 467 -0.95 -34.15 10.72
C LYS A 467 -2.04 -33.43 9.94
N GLU A 468 -2.84 -34.20 9.20
CA GLU A 468 -4.09 -33.68 8.64
C GLU A 468 -5.01 -33.18 9.77
N PRO A 469 -5.71 -32.05 9.56
CA PRO A 469 -6.65 -31.54 10.55
C PRO A 469 -7.81 -32.53 10.72
N ASP A 470 -8.16 -32.83 11.97
CA ASP A 470 -9.36 -33.61 12.26
C ASP A 470 -10.58 -32.87 11.70
N GLN A 471 -11.46 -33.59 10.99
CA GLN A 471 -12.74 -33.06 10.50
C GLN A 471 -13.67 -32.85 11.70
N SER A 472 -13.55 -31.71 12.39
CA SER A 472 -14.45 -31.33 13.50
C SER A 472 -15.06 -29.97 13.26
#